data_AF-A0A7J3IYA6-F1
#
_entry.id   AF-A0A7J3IYA6-F1
#
_cell.length_a   1.000
_cell.length_b   1.000
_cell.length_c   1.000
_cell.angle_alpha   90.00
_cell.angle_beta   90.00
_cell.angle_gamma   90.00
#
_symmetry.space_group_name_H-M   'P 1'
#
loop_
_entity.id
_entity.type
_entity.pdbx_description
1 polymer ?
#
loop_
_entity_poly.entity_id
_entity_poly.type
_entity_poly.pdbx_seq_one_letter_code
_entity_poly.pdbx_strand_id
1 'polypeptide(L)'
;MSHYGAKQASLDVFRMLLITCSNEDLNYGMKYKLLTEEDVLKAGLGEKFHLNITETARRVFRGIRRPHFLNKLRAAVNLMNKVRDHYAKYPETPRDFASWKAETEAIFNEARLKLLAE
;
A
#
# COMPACT_ATOMS: atom_id res chain seq x y z
N MET A 1 20.54 -5.01 1.01
CA MET A 1 19.13 -4.70 1.37
C MET A 1 18.20 -4.53 0.17
N SER A 2 18.68 -4.14 -1.02
CA SER A 2 17.87 -3.38 -1.99
C SER A 2 16.51 -3.98 -2.34
N HIS A 3 16.42 -5.26 -2.71
CA HIS A 3 15.13 -5.87 -3.06
C HIS A 3 14.34 -6.38 -1.86
N TYR A 4 14.96 -7.13 -0.95
CA TYR A 4 14.22 -7.75 0.16
C TYR A 4 13.76 -6.71 1.19
N GLY A 5 14.58 -5.72 1.52
CA GLY A 5 14.22 -4.65 2.46
C GLY A 5 13.12 -3.74 1.91
N ALA A 6 13.22 -3.32 0.64
CA ALA A 6 12.17 -2.55 -0.02
C ALA A 6 10.84 -3.33 -0.11
N LYS A 7 10.92 -4.64 -0.41
CA LYS A 7 9.76 -5.53 -0.36
C LYS A 7 9.12 -5.55 1.03
N GLN A 8 9.91 -5.79 2.08
CA GLN A 8 9.40 -5.86 3.46
C GLN A 8 8.77 -4.53 3.90
N ALA A 9 9.38 -3.39 3.57
CA ALA A 9 8.83 -2.08 3.91
C ALA A 9 7.49 -1.80 3.20
N SER A 10 7.38 -2.17 1.92
CA SER A 10 6.12 -2.12 1.16
C SER A 10 5.05 -3.03 1.77
N LEU A 11 5.42 -4.27 2.14
CA LEU A 11 4.51 -5.23 2.77
C LEU A 11 4.06 -4.81 4.16
N ASP A 12 4.86 -4.04 4.91
CA ASP A 12 4.42 -3.51 6.21
C ASP A 12 3.31 -2.46 6.04
N VAL A 13 3.39 -1.61 5.02
CA VAL A 13 2.27 -0.70 4.65
C VAL A 13 1.04 -1.51 4.24
N PHE A 14 1.22 -2.55 3.43
CA PHE A 14 0.09 -3.39 3.01
C PHE A 14 -0.57 -4.12 4.19
N ARG A 15 0.26 -4.61 5.13
CA ARG A 15 -0.21 -5.20 6.39
C ARG A 15 -1.07 -4.22 7.17
N MET A 16 -0.68 -2.95 7.28
CA MET A 16 -1.49 -1.92 7.97
C MET A 16 -2.88 -1.75 7.37
N LEU A 17 -3.02 -1.81 6.03
CA LEU A 17 -4.33 -1.83 5.39
C LEU A 17 -5.10 -3.09 5.81
N LEU A 18 -4.52 -4.28 5.59
CA LEU A 18 -5.19 -5.55 5.77
C LEU A 18 -5.72 -5.78 7.19
N ILE A 19 -4.96 -5.37 8.21
CA ILE A 19 -5.39 -5.53 9.62
C ILE A 19 -6.56 -4.60 10.01
N THR A 20 -6.83 -3.56 9.23
CA THR A 20 -7.93 -2.60 9.48
C THR A 20 -9.16 -2.86 8.63
N CYS A 21 -9.07 -3.76 7.64
CA CYS A 21 -10.21 -4.12 6.79
C CYS A 21 -11.17 -5.02 7.56
N SER A 22 -12.47 -4.75 7.46
CA SER A 22 -13.49 -5.69 7.92
C SER A 22 -13.63 -6.87 6.94
N ASN A 23 -14.27 -7.95 7.39
CA ASN A 23 -14.61 -9.07 6.49
C ASN A 23 -15.41 -8.60 5.28
N GLU A 24 -16.33 -7.65 5.47
CA GLU A 24 -17.10 -7.09 4.37
C GLU A 24 -16.27 -6.25 3.41
N ASP A 25 -15.23 -5.55 3.89
CA ASP A 25 -14.30 -4.82 3.04
C ASP A 25 -13.49 -5.78 2.16
N LEU A 26 -12.95 -6.85 2.76
CA LEU A 26 -12.21 -7.89 2.04
C LEU A 26 -13.12 -8.59 1.03
N ASN A 27 -14.33 -8.99 1.44
CA ASN A 27 -15.32 -9.61 0.56
C ASN A 27 -15.71 -8.67 -0.59
N TYR A 28 -15.88 -7.37 -0.32
CA TYR A 28 -16.14 -6.38 -1.35
C TYR A 28 -14.97 -6.26 -2.33
N GLY A 29 -13.74 -6.17 -1.82
CA GLY A 29 -12.51 -6.10 -2.62
C GLY A 29 -12.36 -7.29 -3.57
N MET A 30 -12.55 -8.51 -3.05
CA MET A 30 -12.48 -9.75 -3.83
C MET A 30 -13.63 -9.87 -4.82
N LYS A 31 -14.88 -9.66 -4.38
CA LYS A 31 -16.08 -9.78 -5.23
C LYS A 31 -16.02 -8.89 -6.47
N TYR A 32 -15.49 -7.68 -6.32
CA TYR A 32 -15.43 -6.69 -7.40
C TYR A 32 -14.06 -6.61 -8.06
N LYS A 33 -13.12 -7.51 -7.72
CA LYS A 33 -11.76 -7.56 -8.28
C LYS A 33 -11.09 -6.19 -8.24
N LEU A 34 -11.15 -5.53 -7.08
CA LEU A 34 -10.45 -4.26 -6.87
C LEU A 34 -8.94 -4.43 -6.98
N LEU A 35 -8.48 -5.61 -6.58
CA LEU A 35 -7.15 -6.15 -6.79
C LEU A 35 -7.31 -7.47 -7.53
N THR A 36 -6.59 -7.65 -8.63
CA THR A 36 -6.52 -8.95 -9.31
C THR A 36 -5.59 -9.90 -8.56
N GLU A 37 -5.67 -11.20 -8.85
CA GLU A 37 -4.74 -12.19 -8.29
C GLU A 37 -3.28 -11.85 -8.64
N GLU A 38 -3.05 -11.32 -9.86
CA GLU A 38 -1.75 -10.83 -10.31
C GLU A 38 -1.28 -9.62 -9.51
N ASP A 39 -2.18 -8.67 -9.21
CA ASP A 39 -1.84 -7.50 -8.39
C ASP A 39 -1.40 -7.96 -6.99
N VAL A 40 -2.16 -8.87 -6.37
CA VAL A 40 -1.82 -9.44 -5.04
C VAL A 40 -0.47 -10.15 -5.09
N LEU A 41 -0.19 -10.91 -6.14
CA LEU A 41 1.10 -11.56 -6.33
C LEU A 41 2.24 -10.53 -6.44
N LYS A 42 2.07 -9.49 -7.27
CA LYS A 42 3.05 -8.40 -7.43
C LYS A 42 3.31 -7.66 -6.12
N ALA A 43 2.26 -7.41 -5.33
CA ALA A 43 2.41 -6.85 -3.98
C ALA A 43 3.27 -7.75 -3.10
N GLY A 44 3.01 -9.07 -3.10
CA GLY A 44 3.79 -10.08 -2.39
C GLY A 44 5.26 -10.15 -2.82
N LEU A 45 5.55 -9.85 -4.08
CA LEU A 45 6.91 -9.84 -4.63
C LEU A 45 7.65 -8.51 -4.43
N GLY A 46 6.96 -7.46 -3.97
CA GLY A 46 7.53 -6.13 -3.78
C GLY A 46 7.66 -5.32 -5.08
N GLU A 47 6.95 -5.73 -6.13
CA GLU A 47 6.94 -5.05 -7.42
C GLU A 47 6.10 -3.75 -7.40
N LYS A 48 6.13 -2.99 -8.51
CA LYS A 48 5.25 -1.83 -8.65
C LYS A 48 3.80 -2.25 -8.70
N PHE A 49 3.03 -1.73 -7.76
CA PHE A 49 1.62 -2.03 -7.62
C PHE A 49 0.78 -0.92 -8.23
N HIS A 50 -0.13 -1.29 -9.12
CA HIS A 50 -1.08 -0.38 -9.75
C HIS A 50 -2.48 -0.95 -9.57
N LEU A 51 -3.43 -0.10 -9.19
CA LEU A 51 -4.83 -0.53 -9.13
C LEU A 51 -5.38 -0.67 -10.55
N ASN A 52 -5.53 -1.90 -11.02
CA ASN A 52 -6.23 -2.18 -12.26
C ASN A 52 -7.74 -2.14 -12.02
N ILE A 53 -8.31 -0.94 -12.09
CA ILE A 53 -9.75 -0.76 -11.90
C ILE A 53 -10.51 -1.30 -13.12
N THR A 54 -11.13 -2.47 -12.94
CA THR A 54 -12.00 -3.09 -13.95
C THR A 54 -13.25 -2.25 -14.23
N GLU A 55 -13.87 -2.43 -15.40
CA GLU A 55 -15.11 -1.72 -15.75
C GLU A 55 -16.25 -2.04 -14.76
N THR A 56 -16.30 -3.28 -14.26
CA THR A 56 -17.19 -3.73 -13.18
C THR A 56 -16.98 -2.92 -11.91
N ALA A 57 -15.73 -2.75 -11.48
CA ALA A 57 -15.39 -1.90 -10.33
C ALA A 57 -15.83 -0.45 -10.57
N ARG A 58 -15.61 0.13 -11.76
CA ARG A 58 -16.05 1.50 -12.10
C ARG A 58 -17.57 1.67 -12.01
N ARG A 59 -18.36 0.69 -12.48
CA ARG A 59 -19.83 0.75 -12.40
C ARG A 59 -20.32 0.65 -10.96
N VAL A 60 -19.69 -0.20 -10.14
CA VAL A 60 -20.00 -0.34 -8.72
C VAL A 60 -19.57 0.90 -7.92
N PHE A 61 -18.47 1.55 -8.31
CA PHE A 61 -18.05 2.86 -7.79
C PHE A 61 -19.01 4.00 -8.12
N ARG A 62 -20.00 3.83 -9.00
CA ARG A 62 -21.07 4.82 -9.16
C ARG A 62 -22.18 4.68 -8.12
N GLY A 63 -22.25 3.55 -7.39
CA GLY A 63 -23.20 3.29 -6.31
C GLY A 63 -22.55 3.13 -4.94
N ILE A 64 -21.46 3.87 -4.68
CA ILE A 64 -20.47 3.65 -3.60
C ILE A 64 -21.13 3.26 -2.27
N ARG A 65 -20.86 2.03 -1.81
CA ARG A 65 -21.28 1.55 -0.49
C ARG A 65 -20.17 1.64 0.58
N ARG A 66 -18.89 1.85 0.18
CA ARG A 66 -17.71 1.77 1.09
C ARG A 66 -16.60 2.80 0.80
N PRO A 67 -16.88 4.12 0.88
CA PRO A 67 -15.89 5.15 0.52
C PRO A 67 -14.64 5.12 1.41
N HIS A 68 -14.78 4.79 2.71
CA HIS A 68 -13.67 4.73 3.66
C HIS A 68 -12.61 3.70 3.26
N PHE A 69 -13.01 2.44 3.06
CA PHE A 69 -12.13 1.36 2.62
C PHE A 69 -11.41 1.69 1.32
N LEU A 70 -12.11 2.28 0.35
CA LEU A 70 -11.53 2.62 -0.95
C LEU A 70 -10.48 3.72 -0.86
N ASN A 71 -10.69 4.69 0.03
CA ASN A 71 -9.69 5.73 0.30
C ASN A 71 -8.45 5.12 0.98
N LYS A 72 -8.64 4.22 1.97
CA LYS A 72 -7.52 3.48 2.60
C LYS A 72 -6.76 2.62 1.59
N LEU A 73 -7.46 1.90 0.72
CA LEU A 73 -6.85 1.10 -0.35
C LEU A 73 -5.99 1.97 -1.28
N ARG A 74 -6.52 3.09 -1.76
CA ARG A 74 -5.77 4.05 -2.59
C ARG A 74 -4.53 4.59 -1.87
N ALA A 75 -4.69 4.98 -0.59
CA ALA A 75 -3.59 5.48 0.22
C ALA A 75 -2.49 4.42 0.39
N ALA A 76 -2.86 3.17 0.68
CA ALA A 76 -1.92 2.06 0.84
C ALA A 76 -1.10 1.83 -0.44
N VAL A 77 -1.73 1.78 -1.62
CA VAL A 77 -1.02 1.63 -2.91
C VAL A 77 0.02 2.73 -3.11
N ASN A 78 -0.37 3.98 -2.88
CA ASN A 78 0.53 5.12 -3.05
C ASN A 78 1.71 5.05 -2.07
N LEU A 79 1.44 4.69 -0.81
CA LEU A 79 2.46 4.57 0.24
C LEU A 79 3.39 3.37 0.02
N MET A 80 2.88 2.23 -0.44
CA MET A 80 3.68 1.06 -0.84
C MET A 80 4.67 1.43 -1.95
N ASN A 81 4.21 2.19 -2.95
CA ASN A 81 5.09 2.70 -4.01
C ASN A 81 6.11 3.70 -3.46
N LYS A 82 5.68 4.66 -2.63
CA LYS A 82 6.54 5.67 -2.00
C LYS A 82 7.65 5.06 -1.15
N VAL A 83 7.31 4.11 -0.28
CA VAL A 83 8.29 3.46 0.60
C VAL A 83 9.27 2.59 -0.17
N ARG A 84 8.81 1.88 -1.21
CA ARG A 84 9.72 1.13 -2.09
C ARG A 84 10.71 2.06 -2.78
N ASP A 85 10.22 3.15 -3.38
CA ASP A 85 11.07 4.10 -4.10
C ASP A 85 12.06 4.82 -3.14
N HIS A 86 11.68 5.01 -1.88
CA HIS A 86 12.55 5.48 -0.80
C HIS A 86 13.63 4.46 -0.40
N TYR A 87 13.25 3.19 -0.21
CA TYR A 87 14.18 2.12 0.15
C TYR A 87 15.13 1.76 -1.00
N ALA A 88 14.75 2.03 -2.25
CA ALA A 88 15.65 1.92 -3.41
C ALA A 88 16.81 2.93 -3.36
N LYS A 89 16.65 4.02 -2.60
CA LYS A 89 17.66 5.07 -2.37
C LYS A 89 18.37 4.90 -1.02
N TYR A 90 18.43 3.67 -0.49
CA TYR A 90 19.15 3.41 0.75
C TYR A 90 20.60 3.91 0.64
N PRO A 91 21.10 4.67 1.62
CA PRO A 91 22.37 5.37 1.49
C PRO A 91 23.56 4.41 1.49
N GLU A 92 24.54 4.69 0.62
CA GLU A 92 25.79 3.92 0.53
C GLU A 92 26.77 4.28 1.65
N THR A 93 26.58 5.45 2.27
CA THR A 93 27.44 5.92 3.36
C THR A 93 26.64 6.19 4.65
N PRO A 94 27.25 6.03 5.83
CA PRO A 94 26.59 6.32 7.10
C PRO A 94 26.19 7.79 7.29
N ARG A 95 26.80 8.73 6.54
CA ARG A 95 26.56 10.18 6.71
C ARG A 95 25.12 10.55 6.35
N ASP A 96 24.56 9.91 5.33
CA ASP A 96 23.22 10.19 4.83
C ASP A 96 22.13 9.35 5.52
N PHE A 97 22.53 8.39 6.36
CA PHE A 97 21.61 7.48 7.05
C PHE A 97 20.62 8.21 7.95
N ALA A 98 21.06 9.26 8.66
CA ALA A 98 20.18 10.01 9.55
C ALA A 98 19.02 10.67 8.78
N SER A 99 19.31 11.27 7.64
CA SER A 99 18.29 11.89 6.78
C SER A 99 17.36 10.84 6.17
N TRP A 100 17.93 9.76 5.63
CA TRP A 100 17.15 8.65 5.07
C TRP A 100 16.20 8.03 6.12
N LYS A 101 16.68 7.86 7.35
CA LYS A 101 15.88 7.35 8.47
C LYS A 101 14.73 8.29 8.83
N ALA A 102 14.98 9.60 8.89
CA ALA A 102 13.92 10.59 9.18
C ALA A 102 12.81 10.57 8.11
N GLU A 103 13.18 10.43 6.83
CA GLU A 103 12.21 10.27 5.74
C GLU A 103 11.44 8.95 5.83
N THR A 104 12.11 7.85 6.18
CA THR A 104 11.45 6.56 6.46
C THR A 104 10.39 6.73 7.56
N GLU A 105 10.76 7.35 8.68
CA GLU A 105 9.84 7.60 9.80
C GLU A 105 8.67 8.48 9.40
N ALA A 106 8.89 9.51 8.58
CA ALA A 106 7.84 10.37 8.05
C ALA A 106 6.85 9.61 7.17
N ILE A 107 7.34 8.74 6.26
CA ILE A 107 6.48 7.90 5.40
C ILE A 107 5.62 6.96 6.25
N PHE A 108 6.21 6.30 7.26
CA PHE A 108 5.48 5.39 8.12
C PHE A 108 4.53 6.09 9.09
N ASN A 109 4.84 7.31 9.54
CA ASN A 109 3.89 8.15 10.27
C ASN A 109 2.68 8.49 9.40
N GLU A 110 2.91 8.90 8.15
CA GLU A 110 1.84 9.15 7.18
C GLU A 110 0.98 7.89 6.96
N ALA A 111 1.61 6.71 6.84
CA ALA A 111 0.90 5.45 6.69
C ALA A 111 0.03 5.11 7.90
N ARG A 112 0.55 5.26 9.13
CA ARG A 112 -0.22 5.07 10.36
C ARG A 112 -1.44 6.00 10.41
N LEU A 113 -1.25 7.29 10.11
CA LEU A 113 -2.33 8.26 10.12
C LEU A 113 -3.42 7.96 9.08
N LYS A 114 -3.04 7.49 7.88
CA LYS A 114 -4.00 7.23 6.81
C LYS A 114 -4.69 5.86 6.89
N LEU A 115 -4.02 4.86 7.46
CA LEU A 115 -4.49 3.48 7.44
C LEU A 115 -5.03 3.02 8.80
N LEU A 116 -4.37 3.40 9.90
CA LEU A 116 -4.70 2.93 11.25
C LEU A 116 -5.60 3.89 12.04
N ALA A 117 -5.78 5.13 11.60
CA ALA A 117 -6.77 6.02 12.21
C ALA A 117 -8.19 5.47 11.98
N GLU A 118 -9.01 5.57 13.02
CA GLU A 118 -10.43 5.16 13.03
C GLU A 118 -11.29 6.09 12.16
#